data_AF-A0AA40DN54-F1
#
_entry.id   AF-A0AA40DN54-F1
#
_cell.length_a   1.000
_cell.length_b   1.000
_cell.length_c   1.000
_cell.angle_alpha   90.00
_cell.angle_beta   90.00
_cell.angle_gamma   90.00
#
_symmetry.space_group_name_H-M   'P 1'
#
loop_
_entity.id
_entity.type
_entity.pdbx_description
1 polymer ?
#
loop_
_entity_poly.entity_id
_entity_poly.type
_entity_poly.pdbx_seq_one_letter_code
_entity_poly.pdbx_strand_id
1 'polypeptide(L)'
;MDPFSISAGCLGLVATITKVSTSITAFVKDLRQTRRDLDNVSRELTSLKTILELLLEDDKTPTVILPESMATHVSGILSNCDIVVLDTEKCLAKYKQDSLSRRISWVASGRDDIAKLLRELESYKSALELGLDMLQL
;
A
#
# COMPACT_ATOMS: atom_id res chain seq x y z
N MET A 1 2.34 -5.65 -24.65
CA MET A 1 2.19 -4.92 -23.37
C MET A 1 2.76 -3.52 -23.55
N ASP A 2 1.98 -2.49 -23.27
CA ASP A 2 2.43 -1.10 -23.40
C ASP A 2 3.14 -0.66 -22.12
N PRO A 3 4.33 -0.02 -22.19
CA PRO A 3 5.05 0.53 -21.02
C PRO A 3 4.16 1.42 -20.13
N PHE A 4 3.18 2.07 -20.76
CA PHE A 4 2.14 2.85 -20.12
C PHE A 4 1.36 2.09 -19.02
N SER A 5 1.27 0.75 -19.03
CA SER A 5 0.46 0.01 -18.05
C SER A 5 1.14 -0.18 -16.69
N ILE A 6 2.47 -0.35 -16.63
CA ILE A 6 3.18 -0.50 -15.35
C ILE A 6 3.33 0.86 -14.68
N SER A 7 3.80 1.85 -15.44
CA SER A 7 3.92 3.24 -14.94
C SER A 7 2.58 3.81 -14.50
N ALA A 8 1.48 3.60 -15.24
CA ALA A 8 0.15 4.00 -14.79
C ALA A 8 -0.27 3.26 -13.51
N GLY A 9 0.04 1.96 -13.39
CA GLY A 9 -0.23 1.17 -12.19
C GLY A 9 0.51 1.70 -10.96
N CYS A 10 1.82 1.97 -11.10
CA CYS A 10 2.63 2.57 -10.04
C CYS A 10 2.11 3.96 -9.64
N LEU A 11 1.81 4.83 -10.60
CA LEU A 11 1.27 6.17 -10.33
C LEU A 11 -0.08 6.12 -9.60
N GLY A 12 -0.98 5.24 -10.05
CA GLY A 12 -2.28 5.03 -9.40
C GLY A 12 -2.09 4.61 -7.95
N LEU A 13 -1.24 3.61 -7.72
CA LEU A 13 -0.99 3.09 -6.39
C LEU A 13 -0.29 4.11 -5.47
N VAL A 14 0.65 4.91 -5.98
CA VAL A 14 1.26 6.03 -5.23
C VAL A 14 0.20 7.05 -4.79
N ALA A 15 -0.76 7.37 -5.65
CA ALA A 15 -1.87 8.27 -5.31
C ALA A 15 -2.76 7.65 -4.22
N THR A 16 -3.12 6.37 -4.34
CA THR A 16 -3.92 5.65 -3.33
C THR A 16 -3.18 5.61 -1.98
N ILE A 17 -1.88 5.29 -1.97
CA ILE A 17 -1.05 5.28 -0.75
C ILE A 17 -1.02 6.66 -0.09
N THR A 18 -0.87 7.72 -0.87
CA THR A 18 -0.84 9.11 -0.36
C THR A 18 -2.17 9.47 0.32
N LYS A 19 -3.30 9.07 -0.29
CA LYS A 19 -4.64 9.26 0.27
C LYS A 19 -4.85 8.50 1.58
N VAL A 20 -4.42 7.23 1.64
CA VAL A 20 -4.52 6.41 2.86
C VAL A 20 -3.63 6.94 3.97
N SER A 21 -2.40 7.32 3.68
CA SER A 21 -1.47 7.92 4.65
C SER A 21 -2.04 9.20 5.28
N THR A 22 -2.74 10.00 4.48
CA THR A 22 -3.47 11.19 4.97
C THR A 22 -4.62 10.80 5.90
N SER A 23 -5.38 9.76 5.54
CA SER A 23 -6.50 9.24 6.34
C SER A 23 -6.03 8.67 7.67
N ILE A 24 -4.91 7.93 7.67
CA ILE A 24 -4.27 7.42 8.88
C ILE A 24 -3.87 8.58 9.80
N THR A 25 -3.21 9.60 9.25
CA THR A 25 -2.78 10.77 10.03
C THR A 25 -3.97 11.47 10.69
N ALA A 26 -5.08 11.64 9.96
CA ALA A 26 -6.31 12.20 10.52
C ALA A 26 -6.90 11.31 11.63
N PHE A 27 -6.93 10.00 11.41
CA PHE A 27 -7.49 9.05 12.37
C PHE A 27 -6.66 8.97 13.67
N VAL A 28 -5.33 9.00 13.59
CA VAL A 28 -4.44 9.03 14.78
C VAL A 28 -4.62 10.31 15.58
N LYS A 29 -4.85 11.45 14.92
CA LYS A 29 -5.17 12.72 15.61
C LYS A 29 -6.46 12.61 16.42
N ASP A 30 -7.47 11.95 15.87
CA ASP A 30 -8.76 11.73 16.52
C ASP A 30 -8.71 10.66 17.63
N LEU A 31 -7.87 9.63 17.46
CA LEU A 31 -7.84 8.45 18.33
C LEU A 31 -6.41 8.04 18.71
N ARG A 32 -5.76 8.85 19.55
CA ARG A 32 -4.34 8.67 19.93
C ARG A 32 -3.91 7.26 20.35
N GLN A 33 -4.80 6.45 20.91
CA GLN A 33 -4.52 5.07 21.34
C GLN A 33 -4.20 4.11 20.18
N THR A 34 -4.48 4.50 18.92
CA THR A 34 -4.22 3.71 17.70
C THR A 34 -2.89 4.03 17.05
N ARG A 35 -2.19 5.04 17.57
CA ARG A 35 -0.94 5.55 17.01
C ARG A 35 0.09 4.46 16.75
N ARG A 36 0.31 3.55 17.71
CA ARG A 36 1.30 2.49 17.55
C ARG A 36 0.93 1.54 16.41
N ASP A 37 -0.34 1.15 16.32
CA ASP A 37 -0.83 0.19 15.32
C ASP A 37 -0.74 0.81 13.91
N LEU A 38 -1.09 2.10 13.80
CA LEU A 38 -1.11 2.83 12.53
C LEU A 38 0.23 3.43 12.10
N ASP A 39 1.17 3.64 13.03
CA ASP A 39 2.55 4.03 12.71
C ASP A 39 3.25 2.91 11.92
N ASN A 40 3.01 1.64 12.26
CA ASN A 40 3.55 0.50 11.52
C ASN A 40 3.01 0.45 10.09
N VAL A 41 1.69 0.60 9.91
CA VAL A 41 1.07 0.67 8.58
C VAL A 41 1.65 1.83 7.77
N SER A 42 1.82 2.99 8.41
CA SER A 42 2.37 4.18 7.75
C SER A 42 3.81 3.98 7.26
N ARG A 43 4.62 3.21 8.01
CA ARG A 43 6.00 2.84 7.62
C ARG A 43 6.00 1.92 6.41
N GLU A 44 5.16 0.88 6.40
CA GLU A 44 5.08 -0.03 5.25
C GLU A 44 4.52 0.66 4.00
N LEU A 45 3.52 1.53 4.14
CA LEU A 45 3.02 2.36 3.04
C LEU A 45 4.11 3.28 2.46
N THR A 46 4.95 3.86 3.32
CA THR A 46 6.08 4.68 2.87
C THR A 46 7.09 3.83 2.11
N SER A 47 7.43 2.66 2.62
CA SER A 47 8.37 1.74 1.96
C SER A 47 7.85 1.28 0.59
N LEU A 48 6.57 0.91 0.51
CA LEU A 48 5.93 0.52 -0.74
C LEU A 48 5.94 1.68 -1.74
N LYS A 49 5.61 2.90 -1.31
CA LYS A 49 5.66 4.10 -2.15
C LYS A 49 7.06 4.31 -2.74
N THR A 50 8.12 4.17 -1.94
CA THR A 50 9.49 4.31 -2.42
C THR A 50 9.82 3.29 -3.52
N ILE A 51 9.41 2.02 -3.36
CA ILE A 51 9.63 0.99 -4.39
C ILE A 51 8.92 1.35 -5.70
N LEU A 52 7.68 1.85 -5.62
CA LEU A 52 6.91 2.26 -6.79
C LEU A 52 7.53 3.48 -7.49
N GLU A 53 8.05 4.43 -6.71
CA GLU A 53 8.75 5.60 -7.25
C GLU A 53 10.05 5.20 -7.95
N LEU A 54 10.81 4.23 -7.40
CA LEU A 54 12.00 3.67 -8.07
C LEU A 54 11.65 2.97 -9.39
N LEU A 55 10.60 2.14 -9.39
CA LEU A 55 10.07 1.50 -10.61
C LEU A 55 9.68 2.53 -11.69
N LEU A 56 9.12 3.66 -11.28
CA LEU A 56 8.76 4.75 -12.19
C LEU A 56 9.98 5.48 -12.76
N GLU A 57 11.06 5.62 -11.99
CA GLU A 57 12.31 6.19 -12.50
C GLU A 57 12.98 5.23 -13.49
N ASP A 58 12.99 3.93 -13.20
CA ASP A 58 13.59 2.92 -14.08
C ASP A 58 12.87 2.83 -15.44
N ASP A 59 11.54 3.03 -15.49
CA ASP A 59 10.77 3.04 -16.75
C ASP A 59 11.08 4.27 -17.64
N LYS A 60 11.52 5.40 -17.07
CA LYS A 60 11.87 6.61 -17.84
C LYS A 60 13.16 6.45 -18.64
N THR A 61 14.05 5.58 -18.19
CA THR A 61 15.32 5.27 -18.88
C THR A 61 15.41 3.76 -19.06
N PRO A 62 14.67 3.18 -20.02
CA PRO A 62 14.61 1.73 -20.18
C PRO A 62 15.96 1.21 -20.69
N THR A 63 16.86 0.90 -19.78
CA THR A 63 18.13 0.21 -20.05
C THR A 63 17.89 -1.28 -20.28
N VAL A 64 16.78 -1.83 -19.78
CA VAL A 64 16.36 -3.23 -19.94
C VAL A 64 14.85 -3.28 -20.18
N ILE A 65 14.41 -3.99 -21.22
CA ILE A 65 12.99 -4.26 -21.46
C ILE A 65 12.58 -5.45 -20.60
N LEU A 66 11.62 -5.26 -19.70
CA LEU A 66 11.08 -6.35 -18.87
C LEU A 66 10.49 -7.47 -19.75
N PRO A 67 10.81 -8.75 -19.48
CA PRO A 67 10.12 -9.88 -20.10
C PRO A 67 8.62 -9.85 -19.82
N GLU A 68 7.79 -10.23 -20.80
CA GLU A 68 6.32 -10.15 -20.73
C GLU A 68 5.71 -10.90 -19.53
N SER A 69 6.26 -12.06 -19.19
CA SER A 69 5.85 -12.84 -18.01
C SER A 69 6.08 -12.10 -16.69
N MET A 70 7.20 -11.36 -16.59
CA MET A 70 7.54 -10.57 -15.41
C MET A 70 6.70 -9.30 -15.35
N ALA A 71 6.50 -8.64 -16.49
CA ALA A 71 5.64 -7.48 -16.60
C ALA A 71 4.19 -7.82 -16.17
N THR A 72 3.70 -9.00 -16.54
CA THR A 72 2.41 -9.54 -16.08
C THR A 72 2.41 -9.79 -14.56
N HIS A 73 3.49 -10.34 -14.00
CA HIS A 73 3.60 -10.60 -12.57
C HIS A 73 3.60 -9.29 -11.74
N VAL A 74 4.39 -8.29 -12.16
CA VAL A 74 4.42 -6.96 -11.53
C VAL A 74 3.03 -6.31 -11.59
N SER A 75 2.36 -6.36 -12.74
CA SER A 75 1.00 -5.83 -12.88
C SER A 75 0.00 -6.50 -11.92
N GLY A 76 0.09 -7.82 -11.75
CA GLY A 76 -0.73 -8.56 -10.78
C GLY A 76 -0.48 -8.11 -9.33
N ILE A 77 0.79 -7.90 -8.96
CA ILE A 77 1.13 -7.43 -7.61
C ILE A 77 0.62 -5.99 -7.39
N LEU A 78 0.76 -5.10 -8.37
CA LEU A 78 0.24 -3.73 -8.30
C LEU A 78 -1.29 -3.71 -8.09
N SER A 79 -2.03 -4.56 -8.81
CA SER A 79 -3.47 -4.68 -8.63
C SER A 79 -3.85 -5.15 -7.21
N ASN A 80 -3.08 -6.08 -6.64
CA ASN A 80 -3.32 -6.58 -5.30
C ASN A 80 -3.01 -5.53 -4.22
N CYS A 81 -1.95 -4.74 -4.42
CA CYS A 81 -1.64 -3.61 -3.57
C CYS A 81 -2.77 -2.57 -3.57
N ASP A 82 -3.34 -2.24 -4.74
CA ASP A 82 -4.42 -1.26 -4.82
C ASP A 82 -5.66 -1.71 -4.04
N ILE A 83 -6.02 -2.99 -4.12
CA ILE A 83 -7.12 -3.59 -3.34
C ILE A 83 -6.89 -3.40 -1.84
N VAL A 84 -5.70 -3.74 -1.33
CA VAL A 84 -5.42 -3.68 0.12
C VAL A 84 -5.32 -2.24 0.63
N VAL A 85 -4.79 -1.33 -0.17
CA VAL A 85 -4.76 0.09 0.18
C VAL A 85 -6.20 0.65 0.22
N LEU A 86 -7.05 0.30 -0.74
CA LEU A 86 -8.47 0.68 -0.72
C LEU A 86 -9.23 0.07 0.47
N ASP A 87 -8.94 -1.18 0.84
CA ASP A 87 -9.56 -1.82 2.00
C ASP A 87 -9.08 -1.19 3.32
N THR A 88 -7.85 -0.69 3.37
CA THR A 88 -7.37 0.14 4.47
C THR A 88 -8.17 1.43 4.60
N GLU A 89 -8.47 2.10 3.48
CA GLU A 89 -9.32 3.30 3.48
C GLU A 89 -10.73 2.99 3.99
N LYS A 90 -11.36 1.92 3.48
CA LYS A 90 -12.70 1.50 3.91
C LYS A 90 -12.73 1.13 5.39
N CYS A 91 -11.69 0.46 5.88
CA CYS A 91 -11.53 0.12 7.30
C CYS A 91 -11.49 1.40 8.15
N LEU A 92 -10.67 2.39 7.78
CA LEU A 92 -10.62 3.68 8.49
C LEU A 92 -11.97 4.42 8.44
N ALA A 93 -12.68 4.36 7.31
CA ALA A 93 -14.00 4.97 7.15
C ALA A 93 -15.07 4.28 8.02
N LYS A 94 -15.05 2.94 8.16
CA LYS A 94 -15.94 2.17 9.03
C LYS A 94 -15.88 2.66 10.48
N TYR A 95 -14.70 3.06 10.95
CA TYR A 95 -14.52 3.55 12.32
C TYR A 95 -14.66 5.08 12.47
N LYS A 96 -15.12 5.83 11.44
CA LYS A 96 -15.34 7.28 11.55
C LYS A 96 -16.64 7.67 12.29
N GLN A 97 -17.63 6.80 12.46
CA GLN A 97 -18.90 7.17 13.12
C GLN A 97 -18.79 7.23 14.66
N ASP A 98 -19.33 8.32 15.23
CA ASP A 98 -19.45 8.73 16.64
C ASP A 98 -18.30 8.39 17.63
N SER A 99 -17.87 9.37 18.42
CA SER A 99 -16.55 9.36 19.09
C SER A 99 -16.40 8.29 20.18
N LEU A 100 -17.48 7.92 20.87
CA LEU A 100 -17.51 6.93 21.93
C LEU A 100 -17.60 5.49 21.39
N SER A 101 -18.47 5.26 20.41
CA SER A 101 -18.57 3.98 19.68
C SER A 101 -17.28 3.66 18.91
N ARG A 102 -16.57 4.68 18.42
CA ARG A 102 -15.27 4.54 17.74
C ARG A 102 -14.20 3.91 18.62
N ARG A 103 -14.09 4.31 19.90
CA ARG A 103 -13.09 3.74 20.83
C ARG A 103 -13.34 2.27 21.10
N ILE A 104 -14.59 1.91 21.34
CA ILE A 104 -15.00 0.55 21.69
C ILE A 104 -14.86 -0.38 20.49
N SER A 105 -15.35 0.03 19.32
CA SER A 105 -15.26 -0.74 18.07
C SER A 105 -13.81 -0.92 17.58
N TRP A 106 -12.96 0.10 17.73
CA TRP A 106 -11.54 -0.02 17.41
C TRP A 106 -10.84 -1.08 18.28
N VAL A 107 -11.07 -1.03 19.60
CA VAL A 107 -10.45 -1.96 20.55
C VAL A 107 -10.96 -3.40 20.34
N ALA A 108 -12.22 -3.56 19.93
CA ALA A 108 -12.83 -4.87 19.74
C ALA A 108 -12.46 -5.55 18.41
N SER A 109 -12.26 -4.80 17.33
CA SER A 109 -12.06 -5.41 15.99
C SER A 109 -11.14 -4.61 15.06
N GLY A 110 -11.02 -3.29 15.25
CA GLY A 110 -10.21 -2.43 14.37
C GLY A 110 -8.72 -2.77 14.38
N ARG A 111 -8.18 -3.25 15.51
CA ARG A 111 -6.77 -3.70 15.60
C ARG A 111 -6.49 -4.91 14.72
N ASP A 112 -7.36 -5.91 14.75
CA ASP A 112 -7.16 -7.14 13.98
C ASP A 112 -7.34 -6.90 12.48
N ASP A 113 -8.33 -6.08 12.11
CA ASP A 113 -8.55 -5.64 10.72
C ASP A 113 -7.28 -4.96 10.17
N ILE A 114 -6.69 -4.04 10.94
CA ILE A 114 -5.48 -3.31 10.55
C ILE A 114 -4.24 -4.20 10.55
N ALA A 115 -4.09 -5.11 11.52
CA ALA A 115 -2.99 -6.06 11.54
C ALA A 115 -3.05 -7.02 10.35
N LYS A 116 -4.24 -7.37 9.86
CA LYS A 116 -4.41 -8.16 8.64
C LYS A 116 -3.93 -7.39 7.41
N LEU A 117 -4.37 -6.14 7.26
CA LEU A 117 -3.96 -5.27 6.16
C LEU A 117 -2.44 -5.04 6.15
N LEU A 118 -1.83 -4.89 7.33
CA LEU A 118 -0.38 -4.77 7.47
C LEU A 118 0.35 -6.00 6.92
N ARG A 119 -0.07 -7.21 7.29
CA ARG A 119 0.53 -8.46 6.79
C ARG A 119 0.40 -8.60 5.27
N GLU A 120 -0.73 -8.17 4.71
CA GLU A 120 -0.94 -8.19 3.26
C GLU A 120 0.00 -7.19 2.54
N LEU A 121 0.16 -5.97 3.09
CA LEU A 121 1.12 -4.98 2.57
C LEU A 121 2.56 -5.51 2.62
N GLU A 122 2.97 -6.08 3.75
CA GLU A 122 4.29 -6.70 3.92
C GLU A 122 4.53 -7.79 2.86
N SER A 123 3.54 -8.67 2.64
CA SER A 123 3.63 -9.74 1.64
C SER A 123 3.79 -9.20 0.22
N TYR A 124 3.06 -8.16 -0.17
CA TYR A 124 3.15 -7.61 -1.52
C TYR A 124 4.42 -6.82 -1.75
N LYS A 125 4.89 -6.09 -0.73
CA LYS A 125 6.21 -5.45 -0.75
C LYS A 125 7.30 -6.51 -0.99
N SER A 126 7.32 -7.58 -0.21
CA SER A 126 8.30 -8.65 -0.42
C SER A 126 8.19 -9.30 -1.81
N ALA A 127 6.98 -9.45 -2.35
CA ALA A 127 6.80 -9.96 -3.71
C ALA A 127 7.35 -8.99 -4.79
N LEU A 128 7.17 -7.67 -4.61
CA LEU A 128 7.76 -6.66 -5.51
C LEU A 128 9.28 -6.63 -5.41
N GLU A 129 9.84 -6.64 -4.19
CA GLU A 129 11.28 -6.68 -3.95
C GLU A 129 11.92 -7.92 -4.59
N LEU A 130 11.34 -9.10 -4.39
CA LEU A 130 11.82 -10.34 -5.03
C LEU A 130 11.73 -10.30 -6.56
N GLY A 131 10.63 -9.75 -7.09
CA GLY A 131 10.47 -9.57 -8.54
C GLY A 131 11.50 -8.62 -9.14
N LEU A 132 11.89 -7.59 -8.39
CA LEU A 132 12.92 -6.61 -8.75
C LEU A 132 14.34 -7.17 -8.65
N ASP A 133 14.67 -7.91 -7.60
CA ASP A 133 15.98 -8.54 -7.43
C ASP A 133 16.30 -9.51 -8.58
N MET A 134 15.27 -10.20 -9.10
CA MET A 134 15.42 -11.06 -10.29
C MET A 134 15.77 -10.30 -11.58
N LEU A 135 15.59 -8.97 -11.64
CA LEU A 135 15.96 -8.13 -12.79
C LEU A 135 17.42 -7.63 -12.72
N GLN A 136 18.03 -7.67 -11.54
CA GLN A 136 19.43 -7.25 -11.31
C GLN A 136 20.44 -8.41 -11.40
N LEU A 137 19.97 -9.62 -11.72
CA LEU A 137 20.75 -10.83 -12.02
C LEU A 137 20.88 -11.05 -13.53
#